data_AF-A0A2D6JCE9-F1
#
_entry.id   AF-A0A2D6JCE9-F1
#
_cell.length_a   1.000
_cell.length_b   1.000
_cell.length_c   1.000
_cell.angle_alpha   90.00
_cell.angle_beta   90.00
_cell.angle_gamma   90.00
#
_symmetry.space_group_name_H-M   'P 1'
#
loop_
_entity.id
_entity.type
_entity.pdbx_description
1 polymer ?
#
loop_
_entity_poly.entity_id
_entity_poly.type
_entity_poly.pdbx_seq_one_letter_code
_entity_poly.pdbx_strand_id
1 'polypeptide(L)'
;MPAPNARELETQLRSIKKTIFGALNPETGVLDNKIIFEQGETLKTWLGDFETLYLNEAASKPSKTAKLKKEGEKIIEFGWHCYEILVEADLQSGGASNPSRRWEPIEFGTVLGNLKEQIVSNFTQLESDYSTFIKTILL
;
A
#
# COMPACT_ATOMS: atom_id res chain seq x y z
N MET A 1 -21.13 7.40 -4.08
CA MET A 1 -20.39 6.12 -4.02
C MET A 1 -20.78 5.43 -2.71
N PRO A 2 -20.95 4.10 -2.68
CA PRO A 2 -21.17 3.38 -1.43
C PRO A 2 -19.96 3.54 -0.50
N ALA A 3 -20.16 3.44 0.82
CA ALA A 3 -19.07 3.49 1.79
C ALA A 3 -18.14 2.28 1.59
N PRO A 4 -16.80 2.46 1.60
CA PRO A 4 -15.85 1.35 1.49
C PRO A 4 -16.07 0.33 2.61
N ASN A 5 -15.94 -0.96 2.29
CA ASN A 5 -16.12 -2.04 3.26
C ASN A 5 -14.76 -2.57 3.73
N ALA A 6 -14.54 -2.60 5.04
CA ALA A 6 -13.28 -3.07 5.65
C ALA A 6 -12.86 -4.49 5.21
N ARG A 7 -13.80 -5.42 5.06
CA ARG A 7 -13.48 -6.80 4.62
C ARG A 7 -13.15 -6.88 3.13
N GLU A 8 -13.78 -6.04 2.31
CA GLU A 8 -13.49 -5.96 0.89
C GLU A 8 -12.08 -5.38 0.68
N LEU A 9 -11.75 -4.31 1.41
CA LEU A 9 -10.40 -3.74 1.43
C LEU A 9 -9.36 -4.76 1.93
N GLU A 10 -9.65 -5.57 2.94
CA GLU A 10 -8.74 -6.64 3.40
C GLU A 10 -8.47 -7.65 2.26
N THR A 11 -9.53 -8.03 1.55
CA THR A 11 -9.46 -8.97 0.43
C THR A 11 -8.65 -8.38 -0.74
N GLN A 12 -8.86 -7.10 -1.05
CA GLN A 12 -8.11 -6.39 -2.09
C GLN A 12 -6.63 -6.30 -1.74
N LEU A 13 -6.28 -5.90 -0.50
CA LEU A 13 -4.88 -5.80 -0.07
C LEU A 13 -4.16 -7.16 -0.14
N ARG A 14 -4.84 -8.24 0.26
CA ARG A 14 -4.33 -9.61 0.08
C ARG A 14 -4.10 -9.97 -1.38
N SER A 15 -5.01 -9.57 -2.27
CA SER A 15 -4.90 -9.81 -3.71
C SER A 15 -3.71 -9.06 -4.31
N ILE A 16 -3.52 -7.78 -3.95
CA ILE A 16 -2.38 -6.96 -4.37
C ILE A 16 -1.08 -7.65 -3.95
N LYS A 17 -0.95 -8.00 -2.66
CA LYS A 17 0.24 -8.68 -2.14
C LYS A 17 0.54 -9.98 -2.88
N LYS A 18 -0.48 -10.85 -3.03
CA LYS A 18 -0.32 -12.15 -3.71
C LYS A 18 0.15 -11.97 -5.15
N THR A 19 -0.39 -10.98 -5.85
CA THR A 19 -0.06 -10.71 -7.25
C THR A 19 1.38 -10.21 -7.38
N ILE A 20 1.79 -9.26 -6.54
CA ILE A 20 3.17 -8.74 -6.50
C ILE A 20 4.15 -9.88 -6.19
N PHE A 21 3.86 -10.72 -5.19
CA PHE A 21 4.75 -11.80 -4.79
C PHE A 21 4.86 -12.88 -5.88
N GLY A 22 3.76 -13.14 -6.61
CA GLY A 22 3.76 -14.06 -7.75
C GLY A 22 4.51 -13.51 -8.97
N ALA A 23 4.55 -12.19 -9.14
CA ALA A 23 5.28 -11.53 -10.22
C ALA A 23 6.79 -11.37 -9.92
N LEU A 24 7.21 -11.70 -8.70
CA LEU A 24 8.59 -11.55 -8.28
C LEU A 24 9.38 -12.82 -8.59
N ASN A 25 10.39 -12.70 -9.46
CA ASN A 25 11.24 -13.82 -9.82
C ASN A 25 12.01 -14.31 -8.56
N PRO A 26 11.89 -15.59 -8.18
CA PRO A 26 12.48 -16.09 -6.96
C PRO A 26 14.01 -16.11 -7.00
N GLU A 27 14.62 -16.27 -8.17
CA GLU A 27 16.07 -16.39 -8.37
C GLU A 27 16.75 -15.04 -8.59
N THR A 28 16.14 -14.17 -9.41
CA THR A 28 16.76 -12.90 -9.83
C THR A 28 16.22 -11.68 -9.09
N GLY A 29 15.07 -11.80 -8.41
CA GLY A 29 14.38 -10.67 -7.78
C GLY A 29 13.76 -9.69 -8.78
N VAL A 30 13.85 -9.98 -10.08
CA VAL A 30 13.25 -9.16 -11.15
C VAL A 30 11.74 -9.29 -11.10
N LEU A 31 11.05 -8.16 -11.28
CA LEU A 31 9.60 -8.05 -11.27
C LEU A 31 9.07 -7.83 -12.69
N ASP A 32 7.85 -8.30 -12.96
CA ASP A 32 7.12 -7.90 -14.16
C ASP A 32 6.62 -6.46 -14.01
N ASN A 33 7.23 -5.53 -14.75
CA ASN A 33 6.99 -4.09 -14.68
C ASN A 33 5.52 -3.72 -14.88
N LYS A 34 4.83 -4.42 -15.79
CA LYS A 34 3.42 -4.15 -16.07
C LYS A 34 2.57 -4.49 -14.85
N ILE A 35 2.84 -5.63 -14.23
CA ILE A 35 2.14 -6.06 -13.02
C ILE A 35 2.42 -5.11 -11.86
N ILE A 36 3.67 -4.68 -11.69
CA ILE A 36 4.04 -3.75 -10.61
C ILE A 36 3.32 -2.41 -10.75
N PHE A 37 3.30 -1.85 -11.95
CA PHE A 37 2.58 -0.60 -12.21
C PHE A 37 1.07 -0.74 -11.94
N GLU A 38 0.43 -1.79 -12.46
CA GLU A 38 -0.99 -2.04 -12.27
C GLU A 38 -1.36 -2.25 -10.79
N GLN A 39 -0.54 -3.02 -10.05
CA GLN A 39 -0.77 -3.25 -8.64
C GLN A 39 -0.42 -2.02 -7.78
N GLY A 40 0.54 -1.19 -8.20
CA GLY A 40 0.82 0.10 -7.59
C GLY A 40 -0.36 1.05 -7.68
N GLU A 41 -0.97 1.19 -8.86
CA GLU A 41 -2.19 2.01 -9.03
C GLU A 41 -3.37 1.42 -8.25
N THR A 42 -3.50 0.09 -8.18
CA THR A 42 -4.54 -0.55 -7.36
C THR A 42 -4.33 -0.26 -5.87
N LEU A 43 -3.09 -0.32 -5.38
CA LEU A 43 -2.74 0.05 -4.01
C LEU A 43 -3.07 1.51 -3.72
N LYS A 44 -2.78 2.42 -4.65
CA LYS A 44 -3.11 3.83 -4.53
C LYS A 44 -4.62 4.08 -4.41
N THR A 45 -5.44 3.38 -5.20
CA THR A 45 -6.90 3.43 -5.03
C THR A 45 -7.32 2.89 -3.66
N TRP A 46 -6.74 1.76 -3.25
CA TRP A 46 -7.00 1.15 -1.94
C TRP A 46 -6.69 2.11 -0.78
N LEU A 47 -5.61 2.90 -0.86
CA LEU A 47 -5.26 3.90 0.15
C LEU A 47 -6.33 4.99 0.28
N GLY A 48 -6.86 5.49 -0.83
CA GLY A 48 -7.94 6.49 -0.81
C GLY A 48 -9.26 5.93 -0.26
N ASP A 49 -9.59 4.69 -0.59
CA ASP A 49 -10.77 4.02 -0.05
C ASP A 49 -10.63 3.73 1.44
N PHE A 50 -9.43 3.33 1.88
CA PHE A 50 -9.14 3.13 3.30
C PHE A 50 -9.19 4.45 4.08
N GLU A 51 -8.67 5.55 3.52
CA GLU A 51 -8.76 6.88 4.13
C GLU A 51 -10.21 7.27 4.39
N THR A 52 -11.02 7.11 3.35
CA THR A 52 -12.47 7.35 3.42
C THR A 52 -13.13 6.49 4.50
N LEU A 53 -12.76 5.21 4.61
CA LEU A 53 -13.30 4.30 5.63
C LEU A 53 -13.01 4.81 7.05
N TYR A 54 -11.75 5.02 7.42
CA TYR A 54 -11.44 5.35 8.81
C TYR A 54 -11.91 6.75 9.20
N LEU A 55 -11.97 7.71 8.27
CA LEU A 55 -12.52 9.04 8.51
C LEU A 55 -14.04 8.99 8.77
N ASN A 56 -14.78 8.19 8.00
CA ASN A 56 -16.21 7.98 8.22
C ASN A 56 -16.49 7.29 9.57
N GLU A 57 -15.69 6.29 9.92
CA GLU A 57 -15.76 5.60 11.20
C GLU A 57 -15.39 6.51 12.36
N ALA A 58 -14.39 7.38 12.18
CA ALA A 58 -14.01 8.39 13.15
C ALA A 58 -15.12 9.44 13.35
N ALA A 59 -15.85 9.82 12.31
CA ALA A 59 -16.98 10.75 12.39
C ALA A 59 -18.20 10.12 13.10
N SER A 60 -18.44 8.82 12.89
CA SER A 60 -19.53 8.10 13.55
C SER A 60 -19.25 7.69 15.01
N LYS A 61 -17.97 7.69 15.44
CA LYS A 61 -17.55 7.31 16.79
C LYS A 61 -16.73 8.42 17.50
N PRO A 62 -17.37 9.52 17.95
CA PRO A 62 -16.69 10.66 18.60
C PRO A 62 -15.75 10.29 19.76
N SER A 63 -16.11 9.27 20.54
CA SER A 63 -15.34 8.80 21.71
C SER A 63 -14.05 8.04 21.33
N LYS A 64 -13.93 7.56 20.09
CA LYS A 64 -12.78 6.80 19.58
C LYS A 64 -12.07 7.51 18.42
N THR A 65 -12.56 8.67 17.98
CA THR A 65 -12.06 9.44 16.83
C THR A 65 -10.56 9.63 16.83
N ALA A 66 -9.97 10.07 17.94
CA ALA A 66 -8.53 10.33 18.02
C ALA A 66 -7.69 9.06 17.80
N LYS A 67 -8.14 7.92 18.34
CA LYS A 67 -7.46 6.63 18.16
C LYS A 67 -7.63 6.10 16.73
N LEU A 68 -8.84 6.20 16.18
CA LEU A 68 -9.15 5.80 14.81
C LEU A 68 -8.31 6.57 13.79
N LYS A 69 -8.25 7.90 13.91
CA LYS A 69 -7.44 8.74 13.02
C LYS A 69 -5.96 8.43 13.13
N LYS A 70 -5.42 8.38 14.35
CA LYS A 70 -4.00 8.11 14.58
C LYS A 70 -3.55 6.78 13.97
N GLU A 71 -4.31 5.70 14.21
CA GLU A 71 -3.94 4.38 13.67
C GLU A 71 -4.24 4.27 12.17
N GLY A 72 -5.28 4.94 11.67
CA GLY A 72 -5.57 5.03 10.24
C GLY A 72 -4.47 5.76 9.46
N GLU A 73 -4.03 6.92 9.95
CA GLU A 73 -2.97 7.74 9.36
C GLU A 73 -1.64 6.97 9.28
N LYS A 74 -1.28 6.20 10.31
CA LYS A 74 -0.08 5.35 10.28
C LYS A 74 -0.12 4.29 9.17
N ILE A 75 -1.27 3.63 8.97
CA ILE A 75 -1.43 2.62 7.93
C ILE A 75 -1.40 3.28 6.55
N ILE A 76 -2.00 4.47 6.38
CA ILE A 76 -1.90 5.27 5.15
C ILE A 76 -0.45 5.59 4.83
N GLU A 77 0.29 6.14 5.79
CA GLU A 77 1.70 6.52 5.63
C GLU A 77 2.54 5.32 5.21
N PHE A 78 2.38 4.19 5.90
CA PHE A 78 3.10 2.96 5.55
C PHE A 78 2.66 2.36 4.21
N GLY A 79 1.38 2.52 3.84
CA GLY A 79 0.86 2.10 2.56
C GLY A 79 1.43 2.92 1.39
N TRP A 80 1.62 4.24 1.57
CA TRP A 80 2.34 5.07 0.61
C TRP A 80 3.79 4.67 0.48
N HIS A 81 4.47 4.35 1.59
CA HIS A 81 5.83 3.81 1.54
C HIS A 81 5.91 2.50 0.72
N CYS A 82 4.93 1.61 0.85
CA CYS A 82 4.84 0.40 0.01
C CYS A 82 4.69 0.74 -1.47
N TYR A 83 3.89 1.76 -1.81
CA TYR A 83 3.73 2.23 -3.18
C TYR A 83 5.03 2.81 -3.76
N GLU A 84 5.76 3.62 -2.99
CA GLU A 84 7.03 4.20 -3.41
C GLU A 84 8.06 3.14 -3.79
N ILE A 85 8.16 2.07 -3.00
CA ILE A 85 9.06 0.95 -3.29
C ILE A 85 8.66 0.21 -4.57
N LEU A 86 7.36 0.10 -4.87
CA LEU A 86 6.91 -0.45 -6.16
C LEU A 86 7.31 0.42 -7.35
N VAL A 87 7.19 1.75 -7.20
CA VAL A 87 7.63 2.71 -8.23
C VAL A 87 9.14 2.62 -8.42
N GLU A 88 9.91 2.51 -7.34
CA GLU A 88 11.37 2.32 -7.43
C GLU A 88 11.71 1.01 -8.16
N ALA A 89 10.98 -0.07 -7.88
CA ALA A 89 11.15 -1.34 -8.57
C ALA A 89 10.87 -1.26 -10.07
N ASP A 90 9.80 -0.57 -10.48
CA ASP A 90 9.50 -0.32 -11.90
C ASP A 90 10.60 0.49 -12.59
N LEU A 91 11.13 1.52 -11.93
CA LEU A 91 12.21 2.34 -12.48
C LEU A 91 13.51 1.52 -12.68
N GLN A 92 13.87 0.67 -11.72
CA GLN A 92 15.11 -0.12 -11.78
C GLN A 92 15.07 -1.21 -12.85
N SER A 93 13.89 -1.76 -13.14
CA SER A 93 13.69 -2.79 -14.16
C SER A 93 13.48 -2.22 -15.58
N GLY A 94 13.69 -0.92 -15.78
CA GLY A 94 13.55 -0.26 -17.09
C GLY A 94 12.10 0.01 -17.50
N GLY A 95 11.18 0.07 -16.54
CA GLY A 95 9.79 0.45 -16.74
C GLY A 95 9.65 1.87 -17.30
N ALA A 96 8.64 2.07 -18.14
CA ALA A 96 8.32 3.39 -18.69
C ALA A 96 7.62 4.22 -17.61
N SER A 97 8.40 4.97 -16.84
CA SER A 97 7.90 5.92 -15.84
C SER A 97 6.84 6.84 -16.45
N ASN A 98 5.57 6.72 -16.03
CA ASN A 98 4.49 7.61 -16.45
C ASN A 98 4.15 8.62 -15.34
N PRO A 99 3.87 9.89 -15.67
CA PRO A 99 4.33 11.06 -14.95
C PRO A 99 3.14 11.74 -14.28
N SER A 100 2.45 11.03 -13.39
CA SER A 100 1.46 11.65 -12.49
C SER A 100 2.12 12.23 -11.24
N ARG A 101 3.30 12.86 -11.43
CA ARG A 101 3.92 13.73 -10.43
C ARG A 101 3.03 14.95 -10.24
N ARG A 102 2.27 14.98 -9.15
CA ARG A 102 1.72 16.25 -8.63
C ARG A 102 2.26 16.68 -7.28
N TRP A 103 2.96 15.83 -6.52
CA TRP A 103 3.52 16.25 -5.24
C TRP A 103 4.91 15.63 -5.03
N GLU A 104 5.90 16.46 -5.34
CA GLU A 104 7.33 16.48 -4.95
C GLU A 104 8.28 15.35 -5.38
N PRO A 105 9.58 15.69 -5.60
CA PRO A 105 10.55 14.77 -6.16
C PRO A 105 11.07 13.81 -5.09
N ILE A 106 10.94 12.51 -5.36
CA ILE A 106 11.73 11.48 -4.70
C ILE A 106 13.21 11.84 -4.94
N GLU A 107 13.92 12.22 -3.88
CA GLU A 107 15.37 12.40 -3.95
C GLU A 107 16.00 11.05 -4.31
N PHE A 108 16.66 11.00 -5.47
CA PHE A 108 17.41 9.83 -5.89
C PHE A 108 18.60 9.65 -4.94
N GLY A 109 18.44 8.77 -3.96
CA GLY A 109 19.44 8.48 -2.94
C GLY A 109 19.46 7.00 -2.57
N THR A 110 20.56 6.34 -2.95
CA THR A 110 21.01 5.00 -2.54
C THR A 110 20.20 3.78 -3.01
N VAL A 111 20.65 3.27 -4.16
CA VAL A 111 20.57 1.86 -4.61
C VAL A 111 20.66 0.89 -3.42
N LEU A 112 19.61 0.09 -3.19
CA LEU A 112 19.64 -1.03 -2.24
C LEU A 112 19.36 -2.34 -3.00
N GLY A 113 20.34 -3.24 -3.01
CA GLY A 113 20.24 -4.59 -3.61
C GLY A 113 19.23 -5.53 -2.93
N ASN A 114 18.39 -5.01 -2.03
CA ASN A 114 17.51 -5.77 -1.14
C ASN A 114 16.03 -5.53 -1.48
N LEU A 115 15.73 -4.95 -2.65
CA LEU A 115 14.39 -4.47 -3.02
C LEU A 115 13.30 -5.55 -2.89
N LYS A 116 13.63 -6.80 -3.25
CA LYS A 116 12.77 -7.97 -3.03
C LYS A 116 12.37 -8.14 -1.56
N GLU A 117 13.34 -8.11 -0.67
CA GLU A 117 13.12 -8.30 0.77
C GLU A 117 12.29 -7.16 1.34
N GLN A 118 12.53 -5.92 0.87
CA GLN A 118 11.75 -4.75 1.26
C GLN A 118 10.30 -4.86 0.81
N ILE A 119 10.04 -5.23 -0.46
CA ILE A 119 8.68 -5.44 -0.97
C ILE A 119 7.96 -6.51 -0.14
N VAL A 120 8.61 -7.65 0.08
CA VAL A 120 7.99 -8.76 0.83
C VAL A 120 7.72 -8.37 2.28
N SER A 121 8.68 -7.75 2.94
CA SER A 121 8.56 -7.30 4.33
C SER A 121 7.45 -6.26 4.48
N ASN A 122 7.46 -5.24 3.63
CA ASN A 122 6.55 -4.10 3.77
C ASN A 122 5.10 -4.48 3.44
N PHE A 123 4.86 -5.25 2.38
CA PHE A 123 3.49 -5.70 2.10
C PHE A 123 2.96 -6.70 3.14
N THR A 124 3.84 -7.49 3.77
CA THR A 124 3.45 -8.36 4.88
C THR A 124 3.06 -7.55 6.11
N GLN A 125 3.85 -6.52 6.43
CA GLN A 125 3.57 -5.62 7.54
C GLN A 125 2.29 -4.81 7.30
N LEU A 126 2.08 -4.27 6.10
CA LEU A 126 0.90 -3.49 5.73
C LEU A 126 -0.39 -4.32 5.90
N GLU A 127 -0.39 -5.57 5.42
CA GLU A 127 -1.54 -6.47 5.62
C GLU A 127 -1.77 -6.79 7.10
N SER A 128 -0.70 -7.02 7.86
CA SER A 128 -0.77 -7.32 9.30
C SER A 128 -1.34 -6.15 10.10
N ASP A 129 -0.84 -4.94 9.86
CA ASP A 129 -1.29 -3.72 10.52
C ASP A 129 -2.73 -3.41 10.17
N TYR A 130 -3.10 -3.53 8.89
CA TYR A 130 -4.48 -3.37 8.45
C TYR A 130 -5.44 -4.39 9.10
N SER A 131 -5.05 -5.67 9.11
CA SER A 131 -5.82 -6.74 9.76
C SER A 131 -5.99 -6.50 11.26
N THR A 132 -4.95 -5.98 11.92
CA THR A 132 -4.96 -5.63 13.34
C THR A 132 -5.89 -4.45 13.60
N PHE A 133 -5.82 -3.41 12.76
CA PHE A 133 -6.71 -2.25 12.84
C PHE A 133 -8.18 -2.64 12.73
N ILE A 134 -8.53 -3.50 11.76
CA ILE A 134 -9.91 -4.00 11.64
C ILE A 134 -10.35 -4.71 12.93
N LYS A 135 -9.54 -5.65 13.42
CA LYS A 135 -9.93 -6.52 14.54
C LYS A 135 -9.97 -5.82 15.89
N THR A 136 -9.18 -4.77 16.07
CA THR A 136 -8.95 -4.17 17.40
C THR A 136 -9.47 -2.74 17.53
N ILE A 137 -9.63 -2.02 16.42
CA ILE A 137 -10.04 -0.61 16.41
C ILE A 137 -11.43 -0.45 15.78
N LEU A 138 -11.71 -1.12 14.67
CA LEU A 138 -12.99 -1.01 13.96
C LEU A 138 -14.10 -1.90 14.52
N LEU A 139 -13.82 -3.19 14.73
CA LEU A 139 -14.71 -4.21 15.31
C LEU A 139 -14.61 -4.22 16.85
#